data_AF-A0A3D5FTJ9-F1
#
_entry.id   AF-A0A3D5FTJ9-F1
#
_cell.length_a   1.000
_cell.length_b   1.000
_cell.length_c   1.000
_cell.angle_alpha   90.00
_cell.angle_beta   90.00
_cell.angle_gamma   90.00
#
_symmetry.space_group_name_H-M   'P 1'
#
loop_
_entity.id
_entity.type
_entity.pdbx_description
1 polymer ?
#
loop_
_entity_poly.entity_id
_entity_poly.type
_entity_poly.pdbx_seq_one_letter_code
_entity_poly.pdbx_strand_id
1 'polypeptide(L)'
;MAPDEPERVVAGGKWAWIEGEGGQRTLVRLAESVIIGSQTDRVANVRVLELTTPSQIERVAISDQTVWLDSEMKLTDLRTTPYASGEAPGAYVTGPGPSQHEVDGFLPLSLAVSFFIMWAIAGSGQPSGFVRLMAFRDSRTLRHAIATVTIYYSLIYFPLILIFCCARVLLPGMETESDRIMPAMVIFVTDHAGLAWLGGLVVAAPFAAVMSTVDSFLLMISSALVRDLYQRTLRPDAQERIVRRLSFGVTMLVGFGAVLGAIDPPRFLQDIIVYTGSGLAACFLTPTVFALYVPRSTTAGCMAGMLGGFGTHLAMYGAGIFAHGSFFRPVHLFGLDPILVGLAVSFLITFVVTRATPPPPASQVERYFYRA
;
A
#
# COMPACT_ATOMS: atom_id res chain seq x y z
N MET A 1 47.62 -9.85 23.20
CA MET A 1 46.52 -9.80 22.21
C MET A 1 45.25 -9.68 23.03
N ALA A 2 44.79 -8.45 23.27
CA ALA A 2 43.57 -8.21 24.03
C ALA A 2 42.35 -8.61 23.18
N PRO A 3 41.23 -9.06 23.77
CA PRO A 3 40.06 -9.47 23.02
C PRO A 3 39.40 -8.24 22.36
N ASP A 4 39.01 -8.36 21.10
CA ASP A 4 38.20 -7.35 20.40
C ASP A 4 36.89 -7.13 21.16
N GLU A 5 36.65 -5.90 21.61
CA GLU A 5 35.35 -5.49 22.16
C GLU A 5 34.26 -5.56 21.07
N PRO A 6 33.01 -5.92 21.42
CA PRO A 6 31.94 -6.08 20.44
C PRO A 6 31.57 -4.75 19.77
N GLU A 7 31.39 -4.79 18.44
CA GLU A 7 30.90 -3.65 17.64
C GLU A 7 29.59 -3.10 18.22
N ARG A 8 29.55 -1.79 18.46
CA ARG A 8 28.41 -1.14 19.11
C ARG A 8 27.49 -0.54 18.04
N VAL A 9 26.34 -1.17 17.83
CA VAL A 9 25.32 -0.69 16.89
C VAL A 9 24.39 0.30 17.58
N VAL A 10 24.41 1.53 17.10
CA VAL A 10 23.50 2.60 17.51
C VAL A 10 22.33 2.63 16.54
N ALA A 11 21.16 2.16 16.97
CA ALA A 11 19.97 2.10 16.11
C ALA A 11 19.43 3.50 15.74
N GLY A 12 19.12 3.70 14.46
CA GLY A 12 18.50 4.91 13.94
C GLY A 12 17.08 5.12 14.46
N GLY A 13 16.61 6.37 14.46
CA GLY A 13 15.28 6.75 14.90
C GLY A 13 15.13 7.05 16.40
N LYS A 14 16.18 6.83 17.20
CA LYS A 14 16.23 7.13 18.64
C LYS A 14 16.68 8.56 18.92
N TRP A 15 16.30 9.08 20.09
CA TRP A 15 16.66 10.43 20.53
C TRP A 15 17.83 10.37 21.52
N ALA A 16 18.76 11.30 21.38
CA ALA A 16 19.92 11.42 22.25
C ALA A 16 20.18 12.88 22.58
N TRP A 17 20.60 13.12 23.82
CA TRP A 17 21.21 14.39 24.20
C TRP A 17 22.67 14.36 23.77
N ILE A 18 23.08 15.34 22.98
CA ILE A 18 24.46 15.45 22.52
C ILE A 18 25.01 16.80 22.94
N GLU A 19 26.28 16.82 23.35
CA GLU A 19 26.99 18.04 23.72
C GLU A 19 27.67 18.62 22.47
N GLY A 20 27.29 19.85 22.09
CA GLY A 20 27.87 20.57 20.97
C GLY A 20 29.20 21.25 21.31
N GLU A 21 29.88 21.81 20.29
CA GLU A 21 31.19 22.48 20.40
C GLU A 21 31.22 23.75 21.30
N GLY A 22 30.11 24.11 21.94
CA GLY A 22 30.02 25.22 22.92
C GLY A 22 29.53 24.83 24.31
N GLY A 23 29.47 23.53 24.65
CA GLY A 23 28.93 23.04 25.93
C GLY A 23 27.41 23.10 26.06
N GLN A 24 26.72 23.49 24.98
CA GLN A 24 25.26 23.49 24.91
C GLN A 24 24.77 22.08 24.57
N ARG A 25 23.88 21.54 25.40
CA ARG A 25 23.21 20.25 25.13
C ARG A 25 22.08 20.46 24.13
N THR A 26 22.14 19.75 23.01
CA THR A 26 21.10 19.78 21.98
C THR A 26 20.47 18.40 21.84
N LEU A 27 19.19 18.39 21.50
CA LEU A 27 18.41 17.17 21.35
C LEU A 27 18.40 16.76 19.88
N VAL A 28 18.90 15.57 19.59
CA VAL A 28 19.13 15.10 18.23
C VAL A 28 18.57 13.70 18.03
N ARG A 29 18.01 13.47 16.84
CA ARG A 29 17.55 12.15 16.37
C ARG A 29 18.45 11.66 15.27
N LEU A 30 18.93 10.43 15.37
CA LEU A 30 19.71 9.78 14.31
C LEU A 30 18.76 9.39 13.17
N ALA A 31 19.06 9.81 11.94
CA ALA A 31 18.26 9.43 10.77
C ALA A 31 18.52 7.97 10.35
N GLU A 32 19.72 7.46 10.62
CA GLU A 32 20.20 6.13 10.21
C GLU A 32 20.85 5.40 11.38
N SER A 33 20.92 4.06 11.30
CA SER A 33 21.66 3.24 12.26
C SER A 33 23.15 3.36 12.00
N VAL A 34 23.91 3.66 13.06
CA VAL A 34 25.35 3.86 13.01
C VAL A 34 26.05 2.67 13.67
N ILE A 35 27.03 2.08 12.99
CA ILE A 35 27.87 1.01 13.54
C ILE A 35 29.19 1.64 13.97
N ILE A 36 29.49 1.60 15.26
CA ILE A 36 30.77 2.06 15.82
C ILE A 36 31.70 0.85 15.91
N GLY A 37 32.71 0.80 15.05
CA GLY A 37 33.73 -0.24 15.06
C GLY A 37 34.70 -0.09 16.23
N SER A 38 35.28 -1.20 16.69
CA SER A 38 36.13 -1.31 17.91
C SER A 38 37.40 -0.44 17.91
N GLN A 39 37.79 0.15 16.77
CA GLN A 39 39.01 0.96 16.64
C GLN A 39 38.77 2.41 16.21
N THR A 40 37.52 2.86 16.18
CA THR A 40 37.18 4.23 15.74
C THR A 40 36.13 4.86 16.65
N ASP A 41 36.59 5.75 17.53
CA ASP A 41 35.76 6.63 18.38
C ASP A 41 35.04 7.74 17.59
N ARG A 42 35.14 7.71 16.26
CA ARG A 42 34.62 8.75 15.37
C ARG A 42 33.90 8.13 14.19
N VAL A 43 32.63 8.49 14.03
CA VAL A 43 31.85 8.19 12.84
C VAL A 43 31.63 9.49 12.08
N ALA A 44 32.10 9.53 10.83
CA ALA A 44 31.89 10.66 9.94
C ALA A 44 30.60 10.49 9.11
N ASN A 45 30.03 11.61 8.65
CA ASN A 45 28.88 11.64 7.73
C ASN A 45 27.56 11.08 8.27
N VAL A 46 27.29 11.24 9.57
CA VAL A 46 26.00 10.82 10.14
C VAL A 46 24.95 11.92 9.98
N ARG A 47 23.82 11.60 9.33
CA ARG A 47 22.66 12.49 9.25
C ARG A 47 21.92 12.53 10.59
N VAL A 48 21.86 13.70 11.21
CA VAL A 48 21.14 13.93 12.47
C VAL A 48 20.11 15.04 12.31
N LEU A 49 18.95 14.86 12.93
CA LEU A 49 17.89 15.87 13.00
C LEU A 49 17.96 16.55 14.37
N GLU A 50 18.29 17.84 14.38
CA GLU A 50 18.38 18.64 15.60
C GLU A 50 17.08 19.42 15.84
N LEU A 51 16.57 19.37 17.07
CA LEU A 51 15.48 20.23 17.50
C LEU A 51 16.02 21.55 18.05
N THR A 52 15.67 22.64 17.39
CA THR A 52 16.12 24.00 17.75
C THR A 52 15.11 24.79 18.57
N THR A 53 13.84 24.37 18.61
CA THR A 53 12.77 25.11 19.28
C THR A 53 12.55 24.62 20.73
N PRO A 54 12.58 25.49 21.76
CA PRO A 54 12.42 25.10 23.16
C PRO A 54 11.12 24.31 23.45
N SER A 55 10.01 24.70 22.83
CA SER A 55 8.70 24.02 23.01
C SER A 55 8.61 22.65 22.33
N GLN A 56 9.47 22.35 21.36
CA GLN A 56 9.56 21.03 20.74
C GLN A 56 10.45 20.11 21.58
N ILE A 57 11.55 20.65 22.12
CA ILE A 57 12.44 19.94 23.04
C ILE A 57 11.68 19.48 24.28
N GLU A 58 10.89 20.35 24.90
CA GLU A 58 10.09 20.03 26.08
C GLU A 58 9.04 18.94 25.81
N ARG A 59 8.36 19.00 24.66
CA ARG A 59 7.37 17.99 24.24
C ARG A 59 7.98 16.61 24.01
N VAL A 60 9.16 16.54 23.39
CA VAL A 60 9.85 15.28 23.14
C VAL A 60 10.48 14.73 24.42
N ALA A 61 11.03 15.60 25.28
CA ALA A 61 11.62 15.20 26.55
C ALA A 61 10.62 14.57 27.53
N ILE A 62 9.34 14.96 27.47
CA ILE A 62 8.27 14.47 28.36
C ILE A 62 7.55 13.23 27.79
N SER A 63 7.79 12.89 26.51
CA SER A 63 7.11 11.76 25.87
C SER A 63 7.69 10.41 26.32
N ASP A 64 6.89 9.59 27.01
CA ASP A 64 7.21 8.22 27.44
C ASP A 64 7.49 7.25 26.27
N GLN A 65 7.20 7.65 25.03
CA GLN A 65 7.48 6.85 23.82
C GLN A 65 8.90 7.08 23.28
N THR A 66 9.70 7.92 23.93
CA THR A 66 11.04 8.29 23.48
C THR A 66 12.06 7.28 23.99
N VAL A 67 12.66 6.49 23.08
CA VAL A 67 13.77 5.58 23.43
C VAL A 67 15.07 6.37 23.38
N TRP A 68 15.70 6.50 24.54
CA TRP A 68 16.96 7.24 24.72
C TRP A 68 18.17 6.40 24.34
N LEU A 69 19.21 7.10 23.89
CA LEU A 69 20.53 6.53 23.70
C LEU A 69 21.43 6.87 24.89
N ASP A 70 21.81 5.85 25.66
CA ASP A 70 22.75 5.96 26.79
C ASP A 70 24.20 6.01 26.28
N SER A 71 24.57 7.10 25.63
CA SER A 71 25.95 7.32 25.21
C SER A 71 26.32 8.80 25.22
N GLU A 72 27.43 9.14 25.86
CA GLU A 72 28.07 10.46 25.77
C GLU A 72 28.70 10.63 24.38
N MET A 73 27.89 11.04 23.40
CA MET A 73 28.38 11.42 22.08
C MET A 73 28.69 12.92 22.05
N LYS A 74 29.71 13.30 21.29
CA LYS A 74 30.09 14.70 21.05
C LYS A 74 30.13 14.95 19.55
N LEU A 75 29.41 15.98 19.09
CA LEU A 75 29.41 16.38 17.68
C LEU A 75 30.57 17.35 17.44
N THR A 76 31.44 17.02 16.48
CA THR A 76 32.52 17.90 16.00
C THR A 76 32.39 18.09 14.50
N ASP A 77 32.71 19.29 14.01
CA ASP A 77 32.66 19.66 12.58
C ASP A 77 31.23 19.65 11.97
N LEU A 78 30.32 20.38 12.64
CA LEU A 78 28.91 20.49 12.26
C LEU A 78 28.73 21.35 11.00
N ARG A 79 28.35 20.71 9.89
CA ARG A 79 27.72 21.42 8.77
C ARG A 79 26.21 21.52 9.00
N THR A 80 25.79 22.61 9.64
CA THR A 80 24.37 22.90 9.83
C THR A 80 23.76 23.38 8.52
N THR A 81 23.01 22.51 7.85
CA THR A 81 21.94 22.99 6.96
C THR A 81 20.77 23.32 7.86
N PRO A 82 20.41 24.61 8.08
CA PRO A 82 19.17 24.92 8.77
C PRO A 82 18.05 24.17 8.04
N TYR A 83 17.11 23.61 8.80
CA TYR A 83 15.84 23.17 8.23
C TYR A 83 15.07 24.43 7.80
N ALA A 84 15.55 25.03 6.71
CA ALA A 84 15.01 26.22 6.13
C ALA A 84 13.75 25.80 5.38
N SER A 85 12.62 26.21 5.94
CA SER A 85 11.41 26.44 5.17
C SER A 85 11.73 27.34 3.97
N GLY A 86 12.01 26.73 2.82
CA GLY A 86 11.93 27.36 1.50
C GLY A 86 13.01 28.38 1.12
N GLU A 87 14.07 27.92 0.45
CA GLU A 87 14.72 28.77 -0.57
C GLU A 87 14.16 28.58 -1.99
N ALA A 88 13.13 27.74 -2.14
CA ALA A 88 12.26 27.78 -3.30
C ALA A 88 10.79 27.92 -2.83
N PRO A 89 10.02 28.91 -3.33
CA PRO A 89 8.59 28.95 -3.10
C PRO A 89 7.99 27.67 -3.68
N GLY A 90 7.61 26.74 -2.80
CA GLY A 90 7.16 25.41 -3.20
C GLY A 90 7.62 24.26 -2.31
N ALA A 91 8.59 24.42 -1.40
CA ALA A 91 9.21 23.29 -0.67
C ALA A 91 8.27 22.39 0.17
N TYR A 92 7.05 22.84 0.51
CA TYR A 92 6.02 22.00 1.16
C TYR A 92 4.93 21.50 0.18
N VAL A 93 4.99 21.93 -1.07
CA VAL A 93 4.17 21.49 -2.21
C VAL A 93 4.98 20.60 -3.17
N THR A 94 6.31 20.69 -3.11
CA THR A 94 7.27 19.79 -3.73
C THR A 94 7.82 18.91 -2.63
N GLY A 95 7.47 17.62 -2.65
CA GLY A 95 8.11 16.63 -1.77
C GLY A 95 9.62 16.57 -1.97
N PRO A 96 10.35 15.73 -1.20
CA PRO A 96 11.78 15.55 -1.39
C PRO A 96 12.00 15.20 -2.87
N GLY A 97 12.90 15.93 -3.50
CA GLY A 97 13.14 15.84 -4.93
C GLY A 97 13.58 14.43 -5.37
N PRO A 98 13.58 14.18 -6.69
CA PRO A 98 13.78 12.87 -7.28
C PRO A 98 15.14 12.27 -6.93
N SER A 99 15.15 11.03 -6.46
CA SER A 99 16.34 10.20 -6.30
C SER A 99 16.05 8.84 -6.92
N GLN A 100 16.89 8.41 -7.87
CA GLN A 100 16.81 7.06 -8.44
C GLN A 100 17.25 5.97 -7.45
N HIS A 101 17.73 6.35 -6.27
CA HIS A 101 18.45 5.48 -5.34
C HIS A 101 17.93 5.55 -3.89
N GLU A 102 17.12 6.54 -3.52
CA GLU A 102 16.56 6.66 -2.17
C GLU A 102 15.10 6.21 -2.13
N VAL A 103 14.82 5.36 -1.14
CA VAL A 103 13.50 4.78 -0.83
C VAL A 103 12.48 5.86 -0.42
N ASP A 104 12.96 7.03 0.02
CA ASP A 104 12.13 8.15 0.49
C ASP A 104 11.88 9.21 -0.61
N GLY A 105 12.40 9.01 -1.83
CA GLY A 105 12.20 9.89 -2.98
C GLY A 105 10.91 9.60 -3.75
N PHE A 106 10.33 10.62 -4.40
CA PHE A 106 9.11 10.48 -5.20
C PHE A 106 9.29 9.47 -6.37
N LEU A 107 8.22 8.72 -6.67
CA LEU A 107 8.16 7.66 -7.68
C LEU A 107 8.66 8.18 -9.06
N PRO A 108 9.52 7.44 -9.81
CA PRO A 108 9.89 7.83 -11.17
C PRO A 108 8.64 8.06 -12.04
N LEU A 109 8.72 8.95 -13.04
CA LEU A 109 7.57 9.34 -13.86
C LEU A 109 6.84 8.14 -14.47
N SER A 110 7.59 7.12 -14.91
CA SER A 110 7.03 5.86 -15.42
C SER A 110 6.21 5.13 -14.37
N LEU A 111 6.67 5.11 -13.12
CA LEU A 111 5.98 4.51 -11.99
C LEU A 111 4.76 5.35 -11.60
N ALA A 112 4.86 6.69 -11.57
CA ALA A 112 3.71 7.58 -11.33
C ALA A 112 2.58 7.39 -12.38
N VAL A 113 2.94 7.31 -13.67
CA VAL A 113 1.98 6.99 -14.74
C VAL A 113 1.38 5.60 -14.55
N SER A 114 2.21 4.62 -14.16
CA SER A 114 1.74 3.26 -13.87
C SER A 114 0.75 3.24 -12.70
N PHE A 115 1.03 3.99 -11.62
CA PHE A 115 0.16 4.16 -10.47
C PHE A 115 -1.16 4.84 -10.84
N PHE A 116 -1.13 5.86 -11.70
CA PHE A 116 -2.34 6.49 -12.21
C PHE A 116 -3.22 5.47 -12.96
N ILE A 117 -2.62 4.69 -13.86
CA ILE A 117 -3.34 3.63 -14.60
C ILE A 117 -3.86 2.55 -13.64
N MET A 118 -3.08 2.17 -12.64
CA MET A 118 -3.52 1.22 -11.62
C MET A 118 -4.76 1.75 -10.89
N TRP A 119 -4.71 2.91 -10.27
CA TRP A 119 -5.85 3.39 -9.50
C TRP A 119 -7.08 3.69 -10.37
N ALA A 120 -6.90 4.16 -11.60
CA ALA A 120 -8.00 4.46 -12.51
C ALA A 120 -8.66 3.21 -13.09
N ILE A 121 -7.88 2.18 -13.43
CA ILE A 121 -8.35 1.04 -14.24
C ILE A 121 -8.38 -0.27 -13.43
N ALA A 122 -7.45 -0.49 -12.50
CA ALA A 122 -7.34 -1.76 -11.77
C ALA A 122 -8.62 -2.14 -11.01
N GLY A 123 -9.29 -1.14 -10.42
CA GLY A 123 -10.54 -1.34 -9.70
C GLY A 123 -11.66 -1.93 -10.57
N SER A 124 -11.66 -1.64 -11.87
CA SER A 124 -12.67 -2.15 -12.80
C SER A 124 -12.54 -3.64 -13.08
N GLY A 125 -11.38 -4.25 -12.84
CA GLY A 125 -11.14 -5.68 -13.05
C GLY A 125 -11.51 -6.56 -11.85
N GLN A 126 -11.85 -5.98 -10.69
CA GLN A 126 -12.02 -6.76 -9.46
C GLN A 126 -13.38 -7.51 -9.43
N PRO A 127 -13.40 -8.83 -9.16
CA PRO A 127 -14.64 -9.61 -9.06
C PRO A 127 -15.65 -9.06 -8.05
N SER A 128 -15.15 -8.53 -6.94
CA SER A 128 -15.93 -7.88 -5.89
C SER A 128 -16.73 -6.66 -6.40
N GLY A 129 -16.15 -5.91 -7.33
CA GLY A 129 -16.80 -4.80 -8.02
C GLY A 129 -17.86 -5.27 -8.99
N PHE A 130 -17.58 -6.33 -9.78
CA PHE A 130 -18.53 -6.85 -10.76
C PHE A 130 -19.83 -7.35 -10.13
N VAL A 131 -19.78 -8.08 -9.02
CA VAL A 131 -20.99 -8.56 -8.33
C VAL A 131 -21.86 -7.39 -7.89
N ARG A 132 -21.26 -6.28 -7.46
CA ARG A 132 -22.00 -5.05 -7.11
C ARG A 132 -22.58 -4.36 -8.34
N LEU A 133 -21.85 -4.33 -9.46
CA LEU A 133 -22.35 -3.77 -10.73
C LEU A 133 -23.52 -4.58 -11.29
N MET A 134 -23.55 -5.90 -11.08
CA MET A 134 -24.67 -6.76 -11.49
C MET A 134 -25.92 -6.59 -10.63
N ALA A 135 -25.82 -5.98 -9.44
CA ALA A 135 -26.94 -5.71 -8.56
C ALA A 135 -27.76 -4.46 -8.97
N PHE A 136 -27.29 -3.68 -9.94
CA PHE A 136 -28.04 -2.54 -10.44
C PHE A 136 -29.30 -2.98 -11.17
N ARG A 137 -30.42 -2.34 -10.83
CA ARG A 137 -31.74 -2.62 -11.43
C ARG A 137 -31.80 -2.26 -12.91
N ASP A 138 -31.16 -1.16 -13.30
CA ASP A 138 -31.26 -0.59 -14.63
C ASP A 138 -30.08 0.35 -14.96
N SER A 139 -29.85 0.55 -16.26
CA SER A 139 -28.74 1.38 -16.76
C SER A 139 -28.87 2.86 -16.41
N ARG A 140 -30.09 3.37 -16.15
CA ARG A 140 -30.28 4.77 -15.75
C ARG A 140 -29.82 4.99 -14.31
N THR A 141 -30.18 4.07 -13.41
CA THR A 141 -29.70 4.04 -12.03
C THR A 141 -28.18 3.93 -11.99
N LEU A 142 -27.57 3.10 -12.84
CA LEU A 142 -26.10 3.01 -12.96
C LEU A 142 -25.47 4.36 -13.36
N ARG A 143 -26.01 5.05 -14.38
CA ARG A 143 -25.49 6.36 -14.80
C ARG A 143 -25.58 7.42 -13.70
N HIS A 144 -26.70 7.48 -12.99
CA HIS A 144 -26.84 8.39 -11.85
C HIS A 144 -25.86 8.02 -10.73
N ALA A 145 -25.67 6.73 -10.44
CA ALA A 145 -24.72 6.29 -9.44
C ALA A 145 -23.28 6.69 -9.79
N ILE A 146 -22.87 6.58 -11.06
CA ILE A 146 -21.55 7.05 -11.51
C ILE A 146 -21.36 8.54 -11.21
N ALA A 147 -22.35 9.38 -11.52
CA ALA A 147 -22.29 10.81 -11.25
C ALA A 147 -22.22 11.11 -9.75
N THR A 148 -23.09 10.49 -8.95
CA THR A 148 -23.14 10.68 -7.49
C THR A 148 -21.83 10.23 -6.83
N VAL A 149 -21.29 9.06 -7.20
CA VAL A 149 -20.04 8.54 -6.66
C VAL A 149 -18.87 9.44 -7.02
N THR A 150 -18.82 9.94 -8.27
CA THR A 150 -17.78 10.88 -8.70
C THR A 150 -17.76 12.14 -7.86
N ILE A 151 -18.93 12.77 -7.64
CA ILE A 151 -19.06 13.97 -6.82
C ILE A 151 -18.66 13.68 -5.37
N TYR A 152 -19.18 12.58 -4.81
CA TYR A 152 -18.92 12.18 -3.43
C TYR A 152 -17.43 11.91 -3.17
N TYR A 153 -16.77 11.15 -4.05
CA TYR A 153 -15.33 10.90 -3.95
C TYR A 153 -14.50 12.16 -4.16
N SER A 154 -14.88 13.03 -5.10
CA SER A 154 -14.17 14.31 -5.28
C SER A 154 -14.25 15.18 -4.02
N LEU A 155 -15.41 15.24 -3.38
CA LEU A 155 -15.62 16.00 -2.15
C LEU A 155 -14.83 15.43 -0.95
N ILE A 156 -14.50 14.13 -0.96
CA ILE A 156 -13.73 13.48 0.10
C ILE A 156 -12.22 13.57 -0.16
N TYR A 157 -11.77 13.23 -1.37
CA TYR A 157 -10.35 13.18 -1.70
C TYR A 157 -9.71 14.56 -1.75
N PHE A 158 -10.43 15.59 -2.22
CA PHE A 158 -9.87 16.93 -2.33
C PHE A 158 -9.49 17.54 -0.96
N PRO A 159 -10.38 17.55 0.07
CA PRO A 159 -9.99 17.96 1.42
C PRO A 159 -8.95 17.05 2.06
N LEU A 160 -8.97 15.73 1.81
CA LEU A 160 -7.98 14.81 2.37
C LEU A 160 -6.55 15.19 1.94
N ILE A 161 -6.35 15.51 0.66
CA ILE A 161 -5.04 15.95 0.16
C ILE A 161 -4.58 17.20 0.93
N LEU A 162 -5.46 18.19 1.11
CA LEU A 162 -5.14 19.41 1.87
C LEU A 162 -4.80 19.10 3.33
N ILE A 163 -5.56 18.23 3.99
CA ILE A 163 -5.31 17.80 5.38
C ILE A 163 -3.93 17.16 5.50
N PHE A 164 -3.55 16.25 4.59
CA PHE A 164 -2.25 15.58 4.64
C PHE A 164 -1.08 16.51 4.29
N CYS A 165 -1.27 17.47 3.40
CA CYS A 165 -0.28 18.52 3.17
C CYS A 165 -0.04 19.36 4.43
N CYS A 166 -1.11 19.76 5.14
CA CYS A 166 -1.00 20.46 6.42
C CYS A 166 -0.38 19.57 7.51
N ALA A 167 -0.71 18.28 7.52
CA ALA A 167 -0.20 17.31 8.48
C ALA A 167 1.32 17.20 8.45
N ARG A 168 1.91 17.28 7.25
CA ARG A 168 3.36 17.27 7.06
C ARG A 168 4.07 18.41 7.78
N VAL A 169 3.43 19.58 7.85
CA VAL A 169 3.96 20.77 8.53
C VAL A 169 3.71 20.69 10.04
N LEU A 170 2.54 20.19 10.45
CA LEU A 170 2.11 20.17 11.85
C LEU A 170 2.70 19.03 12.66
N LEU A 171 3.01 17.89 12.02
CA LEU A 171 3.57 16.69 12.66
C LEU A 171 4.89 16.27 11.98
N PRO A 172 5.99 17.03 12.18
CA PRO A 172 7.27 16.71 11.56
C PRO A 172 7.81 15.35 12.06
N GLY A 173 8.39 14.56 11.16
CA GLY A 173 8.93 13.24 11.46
C GLY A 173 7.95 12.07 11.29
N MET A 174 6.68 12.34 10.98
CA MET A 174 5.69 11.31 10.62
C MET A 174 5.89 10.75 9.19
N GLU A 175 6.83 11.29 8.42
CA GLU A 175 7.14 10.83 7.05
C GLU A 175 7.68 9.39 7.03
N THR A 176 8.27 8.93 8.13
CA THR A 176 8.76 7.54 8.28
C THR A 176 7.62 6.57 8.62
N GLU A 177 6.52 7.04 9.22
CA GLU A 177 5.35 6.26 9.62
C GLU A 177 4.07 6.81 8.96
N SER A 178 4.11 6.95 7.63
CA SER A 178 3.06 7.59 6.83
C SER A 178 1.66 7.02 7.08
N ASP A 179 1.53 5.73 7.41
CA ASP A 179 0.25 5.08 7.67
C ASP A 179 -0.43 5.55 8.98
N ARG A 180 0.33 6.11 9.92
CA ARG A 180 -0.18 6.58 11.23
C ARG A 180 -0.56 8.07 11.22
N ILE A 181 -0.28 8.79 10.14
CA ILE A 181 -0.49 10.24 10.08
C ILE A 181 -1.97 10.63 10.20
N MET A 182 -2.89 9.85 9.62
CA MET A 182 -4.32 10.12 9.68
C MET A 182 -4.88 10.08 11.12
N PRO A 183 -4.74 8.97 11.88
CA PRO A 183 -5.22 8.94 13.26
C PRO A 183 -4.48 9.94 14.16
N ALA A 184 -3.17 10.15 13.95
CA ALA A 184 -2.41 11.14 14.70
C ALA A 184 -2.94 12.57 14.48
N MET A 185 -3.26 12.94 13.24
CA MET A 185 -3.84 14.25 12.91
C MET A 185 -5.22 14.45 13.52
N VAL A 186 -6.07 13.41 13.51
CA VAL A 186 -7.39 13.48 14.13
C VAL A 186 -7.27 13.77 15.63
N ILE A 187 -6.39 13.04 16.33
CA ILE A 187 -6.17 13.25 17.76
C ILE A 187 -5.57 14.64 18.01
N PHE A 188 -4.56 15.03 17.24
CA PHE A 188 -3.91 16.34 17.35
C PHE A 188 -4.92 17.49 17.21
N VAL A 189 -5.73 17.50 16.16
CA VAL A 189 -6.71 18.57 15.91
C VAL A 189 -7.81 18.57 16.97
N THR A 190 -8.33 17.41 17.36
CA THR A 190 -9.45 17.33 18.31
C THR A 190 -9.04 17.67 19.73
N ASP A 191 -7.82 17.33 20.14
CA ASP A 191 -7.26 17.72 21.44
C ASP A 191 -7.06 19.24 21.54
N HIS A 192 -6.45 19.85 20.51
CA HIS A 192 -6.26 21.31 20.47
C HIS A 192 -7.58 22.09 20.36
N ALA A 193 -8.64 21.47 19.83
CA ALA A 193 -9.98 22.04 19.79
C ALA A 193 -10.78 21.85 21.09
N GLY A 194 -10.22 21.19 22.11
CA GLY A 194 -10.92 20.89 23.37
C GLY A 194 -12.02 19.83 23.23
N LEU A 195 -11.96 19.02 22.18
CA LEU A 195 -12.98 18.05 21.77
C LEU A 195 -12.42 16.63 21.71
N ALA A 196 -11.59 16.22 22.68
CA ALA A 196 -10.91 14.91 22.67
C ALA A 196 -11.88 13.70 22.51
N TRP A 197 -13.10 13.80 23.03
CA TRP A 197 -14.14 12.77 22.84
C TRP A 197 -14.53 12.56 21.37
N LEU A 198 -14.47 13.63 20.56
CA LEU A 198 -14.73 13.59 19.13
C LEU A 198 -13.61 12.88 18.38
N GLY A 199 -12.36 12.99 18.87
CA GLY A 199 -11.22 12.27 18.32
C GLY A 199 -11.44 10.76 18.30
N GLY A 200 -11.90 10.19 19.42
CA GLY A 200 -12.25 8.77 19.50
C GLY A 200 -13.38 8.37 18.54
N LEU A 201 -14.42 9.21 18.42
CA LEU A 201 -15.54 8.96 17.50
C LEU A 201 -15.10 8.98 16.03
N VAL A 202 -14.27 9.94 15.65
CA VAL A 202 -13.75 10.05 14.27
C VAL A 202 -12.81 8.90 13.94
N VAL A 203 -11.97 8.48 14.88
CA VAL A 203 -11.10 7.30 14.73
C VAL A 203 -11.91 5.99 14.65
N ALA A 204 -13.08 5.91 15.29
CA ALA A 204 -13.95 4.73 15.19
C ALA A 204 -14.53 4.50 13.76
N ALA A 205 -14.71 5.56 12.97
CA ALA A 205 -15.25 5.47 11.61
C ALA A 205 -14.41 4.61 10.65
N PRO A 206 -13.08 4.81 10.51
CA PRO A 206 -12.26 3.93 9.68
C PRO A 206 -12.20 2.50 10.22
N PHE A 207 -12.24 2.27 11.55
CA PHE A 207 -12.36 0.91 12.10
C PHE A 207 -13.64 0.22 11.63
N ALA A 208 -14.79 0.90 11.69
CA ALA A 208 -16.06 0.37 11.19
C ALA A 208 -16.00 0.08 9.68
N ALA A 209 -15.39 0.97 8.89
CA ALA A 209 -15.22 0.78 7.45
C ALA A 209 -14.34 -0.45 7.13
N VAL A 210 -13.22 -0.62 7.84
CA VAL A 210 -12.33 -1.79 7.68
C VAL A 210 -13.06 -3.08 8.06
N MET A 211 -13.82 -3.10 9.16
CA MET A 211 -14.58 -4.30 9.57
C MET A 211 -15.58 -4.75 8.49
N SER A 212 -16.29 -3.82 7.85
CA SER A 212 -17.22 -4.15 6.76
C SER A 212 -16.53 -4.72 5.52
N THR A 213 -15.29 -4.29 5.28
CA THR A 213 -14.47 -4.73 4.15
C THR A 213 -13.88 -6.11 4.41
N VAL A 214 -13.35 -6.34 5.61
CA VAL A 214 -12.82 -7.63 6.06
C VAL A 214 -13.91 -8.71 6.00
N ASP A 215 -15.11 -8.42 6.53
CA ASP A 215 -16.23 -9.35 6.46
C ASP A 215 -16.59 -9.73 5.01
N SER A 216 -16.67 -8.73 4.12
CA SER A 216 -16.96 -8.95 2.70
C SER A 216 -15.91 -9.85 2.02
N PHE A 217 -14.62 -9.63 2.28
CA PHE A 217 -13.54 -10.45 1.69
C PHE A 217 -13.50 -11.86 2.28
N LEU A 218 -13.68 -12.01 3.59
CA LEU A 218 -13.74 -13.33 4.23
C LEU A 218 -14.90 -14.17 3.69
N LEU A 219 -16.09 -13.57 3.56
CA LEU A 219 -17.26 -14.23 2.97
C LEU A 219 -17.04 -14.59 1.50
N MET A 220 -16.39 -13.70 0.74
CA MET A 220 -16.09 -13.95 -0.68
C MET A 220 -15.11 -15.11 -0.87
N ILE A 221 -14.01 -15.15 -0.10
CA ILE A 221 -13.03 -16.25 -0.15
C ILE A 221 -13.68 -17.57 0.28
N SER A 222 -14.47 -17.53 1.36
CA SER A 222 -15.19 -18.70 1.86
C SER A 222 -16.20 -19.22 0.84
N SER A 223 -16.96 -18.34 0.17
CA SER A 223 -17.89 -18.72 -0.89
C SER A 223 -17.16 -19.30 -2.10
N ALA A 224 -16.06 -18.69 -2.54
CA ALA A 224 -15.28 -19.17 -3.67
C ALA A 224 -14.71 -20.58 -3.42
N LEU A 225 -14.16 -20.83 -2.23
CA LEU A 225 -13.59 -22.14 -1.90
C LEU A 225 -14.66 -23.21 -1.66
N VAL A 226 -15.76 -22.87 -0.97
CA VAL A 226 -16.74 -23.87 -0.56
C VAL A 226 -17.84 -24.07 -1.60
N ARG A 227 -18.39 -23.00 -2.18
CA ARG A 227 -19.47 -23.10 -3.15
C ARG A 227 -18.94 -23.29 -4.57
N ASP A 228 -17.96 -22.49 -4.98
CA ASP A 228 -17.50 -22.54 -6.38
C ASP A 228 -16.52 -23.69 -6.64
N LEU A 229 -15.63 -24.00 -5.70
CA LEU A 229 -14.69 -25.11 -5.86
C LEU A 229 -15.23 -26.43 -5.28
N TYR A 230 -15.57 -26.46 -3.98
CA TYR A 230 -15.97 -27.71 -3.34
C TYR A 230 -17.35 -28.21 -3.81
N GLN A 231 -18.41 -27.41 -3.67
CA GLN A 231 -19.76 -27.88 -4.03
C GLN A 231 -19.91 -28.02 -5.54
N ARG A 232 -19.55 -27.00 -6.33
CA ARG A 232 -19.80 -27.03 -7.78
C ARG A 232 -18.88 -27.98 -8.54
N THR A 233 -17.61 -28.14 -8.16
CA THR A 233 -16.64 -28.96 -8.93
C THR A 233 -16.39 -30.33 -8.31
N LEU A 234 -16.24 -30.43 -6.98
CA LEU A 234 -15.84 -31.69 -6.32
C LEU A 234 -17.03 -32.54 -5.87
N ARG A 235 -18.07 -31.93 -5.29
CA ARG A 235 -19.22 -32.65 -4.72
C ARG A 235 -20.55 -31.88 -4.85
N PRO A 236 -21.22 -31.96 -6.02
CA PRO A 236 -22.49 -31.27 -6.29
C PRO A 236 -23.60 -31.57 -5.28
N ASP A 237 -23.68 -32.83 -4.83
CA ASP A 237 -24.71 -33.29 -3.89
C ASP A 237 -24.31 -33.11 -2.41
N ALA A 238 -23.40 -32.19 -2.11
CA ALA A 238 -23.00 -31.93 -0.74
C ALA A 238 -24.19 -31.40 0.09
N GLN A 239 -24.41 -31.99 1.27
CA GLN A 239 -25.44 -31.54 2.19
C GLN A 239 -25.15 -30.11 2.68
N GLU A 240 -26.19 -29.27 2.76
CA GLU A 240 -26.08 -27.86 3.21
C GLU A 240 -25.40 -27.72 4.58
N ARG A 241 -25.59 -28.69 5.48
CA ARG A 241 -24.93 -28.71 6.79
C ARG A 241 -23.41 -28.83 6.69
N ILE A 242 -22.91 -29.60 5.72
CA ILE A 242 -21.47 -29.79 5.47
C ILE A 242 -20.91 -28.51 4.82
N VAL A 243 -21.61 -27.97 3.82
CA VAL A 243 -21.26 -26.70 3.16
C VAL A 243 -21.13 -25.58 4.21
N ARG A 244 -22.14 -25.42 5.08
CA ARG A 244 -22.10 -24.43 6.17
C ARG A 244 -20.89 -24.61 7.09
N ARG A 245 -20.62 -25.83 7.56
CA ARG A 245 -19.47 -26.10 8.45
C ARG A 245 -18.13 -25.81 7.78
N LEU A 246 -17.98 -26.19 6.51
CA LEU A 246 -16.79 -25.88 5.73
C LEU A 246 -16.63 -24.38 5.55
N SER A 247 -17.71 -23.64 5.26
CA SER A 247 -17.65 -22.18 5.14
C SER A 247 -17.17 -21.51 6.43
N PHE A 248 -17.68 -21.92 7.59
CA PHE A 248 -17.17 -21.41 8.88
C PHE A 248 -15.68 -21.77 9.10
N GLY A 249 -15.29 -23.01 8.79
CA GLY A 249 -13.90 -23.46 8.94
C GLY A 249 -12.93 -22.69 8.04
N VAL A 250 -13.29 -22.47 6.77
CA VAL A 250 -12.50 -21.67 5.82
C VAL A 250 -12.42 -20.22 6.27
N THR A 251 -13.54 -19.62 6.69
CA THR A 251 -13.54 -18.24 7.20
C THR A 251 -12.63 -18.08 8.43
N MET A 252 -12.68 -19.02 9.38
CA MET A 252 -11.77 -19.01 10.54
C MET A 252 -10.31 -19.16 10.13
N LEU A 253 -10.00 -20.09 9.22
CA LEU A 253 -8.63 -20.33 8.75
C LEU A 253 -8.05 -19.08 8.07
N VAL A 254 -8.81 -18.46 7.17
CA VAL A 254 -8.38 -17.25 6.44
C VAL A 254 -8.25 -16.07 7.41
N GLY A 255 -9.21 -15.91 8.33
CA GLY A 255 -9.14 -14.86 9.36
C GLY A 255 -7.92 -15.00 10.27
N PHE A 256 -7.61 -16.22 10.72
CA PHE A 256 -6.41 -16.48 11.51
C PHE A 256 -5.12 -16.21 10.70
N GLY A 257 -5.08 -16.61 9.44
CA GLY A 257 -3.97 -16.29 8.53
C GLY A 257 -3.77 -14.79 8.35
N ALA A 258 -4.85 -14.01 8.24
CA ALA A 258 -4.78 -12.55 8.15
C ALA A 258 -4.22 -11.91 9.44
N VAL A 259 -4.60 -12.43 10.62
CA VAL A 259 -4.04 -11.97 11.90
C VAL A 259 -2.56 -12.29 12.01
N LEU A 260 -2.14 -13.50 11.60
CA LEU A 260 -0.72 -13.84 11.58
C LEU A 260 0.09 -12.93 10.63
N GLY A 261 -0.47 -12.62 9.46
CA GLY A 261 0.15 -11.69 8.51
C GLY A 261 0.22 -10.25 9.02
N ALA A 262 -0.60 -9.87 10.00
CA ALA A 262 -0.58 -8.53 10.60
C ALA A 262 0.51 -8.35 11.69
N ILE A 263 1.22 -9.43 12.09
CA ILE A 263 2.26 -9.37 13.13
C ILE A 263 3.53 -8.66 12.62
N ASP A 264 3.89 -8.89 11.36
CA ASP A 264 5.07 -8.30 10.72
C ASP A 264 4.66 -7.63 9.39
N PRO A 265 3.99 -6.46 9.47
CA PRO A 265 3.54 -5.77 8.27
C PRO A 265 4.72 -5.19 7.48
N PRO A 266 4.60 -5.04 6.16
CA PRO A 266 5.58 -4.32 5.36
C PRO A 266 5.66 -2.86 5.81
N ARG A 267 6.78 -2.21 5.47
CA ARG A 267 7.07 -0.81 5.83
C ARG A 267 5.94 0.15 5.48
N PHE A 268 5.26 -0.07 4.36
CA PHE A 268 4.08 0.70 3.96
C PHE A 268 2.90 -0.24 3.68
N LEU A 269 1.75 0.04 4.30
CA LEU A 269 0.52 -0.72 4.02
C LEU A 269 0.08 -0.57 2.57
N GLN A 270 0.44 0.54 1.93
CA GLN A 270 0.22 0.76 0.51
C GLN A 270 0.83 -0.35 -0.35
N ASP A 271 1.96 -0.96 0.03
CA ASP A 271 2.59 -2.01 -0.76
C ASP A 271 1.70 -3.25 -0.92
N ILE A 272 0.93 -3.60 0.13
CA ILE A 272 -0.05 -4.68 0.09
C ILE A 272 -1.20 -4.34 -0.87
N ILE A 273 -1.67 -3.09 -0.81
CA ILE A 273 -2.77 -2.61 -1.65
C ILE A 273 -2.35 -2.59 -3.12
N VAL A 274 -1.13 -2.13 -3.40
CA VAL A 274 -0.55 -2.13 -4.74
C VAL A 274 -0.44 -3.55 -5.25
N TYR A 275 0.20 -4.45 -4.49
CA TYR A 275 0.34 -5.86 -4.88
C TYR A 275 -1.00 -6.52 -5.19
N THR A 276 -1.97 -6.40 -4.28
CA THR A 276 -3.28 -7.07 -4.41
C THR A 276 -4.11 -6.44 -5.53
N GLY A 277 -4.16 -5.11 -5.60
CA GLY A 277 -4.91 -4.37 -6.61
C GLY A 277 -4.37 -4.59 -8.02
N SER A 278 -3.05 -4.50 -8.20
CA SER A 278 -2.40 -4.75 -9.48
C SER A 278 -2.47 -6.22 -9.91
N GLY A 279 -2.33 -7.16 -8.98
CA GLY A 279 -2.44 -8.59 -9.27
C GLY A 279 -3.84 -9.00 -9.73
N LEU A 280 -4.89 -8.49 -9.06
CA LEU A 280 -6.27 -8.70 -9.47
C LEU A 280 -6.56 -8.08 -10.85
N ALA A 281 -6.05 -6.88 -11.12
CA ALA A 281 -6.21 -6.25 -12.42
C ALA A 281 -5.51 -7.03 -13.53
N ALA A 282 -4.24 -7.43 -13.32
CA ALA A 282 -3.48 -8.24 -14.26
C ALA A 282 -4.17 -9.57 -14.59
N CYS A 283 -4.84 -10.17 -13.59
CA CYS A 283 -5.60 -11.40 -13.75
C CYS A 283 -6.91 -11.19 -14.53
N PHE A 284 -7.78 -10.29 -14.07
CA PHE A 284 -9.19 -10.29 -14.48
C PHE A 284 -9.56 -9.21 -15.49
N LEU A 285 -8.83 -8.10 -15.55
CA LEU A 285 -9.25 -6.93 -16.34
C LEU A 285 -9.34 -7.28 -17.83
N THR A 286 -8.24 -7.74 -18.42
CA THR A 286 -8.19 -7.99 -19.85
C THR A 286 -9.14 -9.12 -20.30
N PRO A 287 -9.18 -10.28 -19.63
CA PRO A 287 -10.13 -11.33 -19.95
C PRO A 287 -11.59 -10.86 -19.86
N THR A 288 -11.92 -10.01 -18.88
CA THR A 288 -13.26 -9.42 -18.76
C THR A 288 -13.58 -8.48 -19.92
N VAL A 289 -12.64 -7.60 -20.29
CA VAL A 289 -12.81 -6.71 -21.45
C VAL A 289 -13.05 -7.52 -22.73
N PHE A 290 -12.29 -8.60 -22.95
CA PHE A 290 -12.52 -9.50 -24.07
C PHE A 290 -13.90 -10.17 -24.01
N ALA A 291 -14.29 -10.67 -22.84
CA ALA A 291 -15.59 -11.31 -22.65
C ALA A 291 -16.78 -10.35 -22.92
N LEU A 292 -16.64 -9.06 -22.62
CA LEU A 292 -17.70 -8.07 -22.81
C LEU A 292 -17.75 -7.45 -24.22
N TYR A 293 -16.60 -7.26 -24.87
CA TYR A 293 -16.52 -6.47 -26.11
C TYR A 293 -16.03 -7.25 -27.33
N VAL A 294 -15.53 -8.47 -27.17
CA VAL A 294 -15.01 -9.27 -28.29
C VAL A 294 -15.92 -10.49 -28.51
N PRO A 295 -16.75 -10.49 -29.57
CA PRO A 295 -17.68 -11.59 -29.88
C PRO A 295 -16.99 -12.95 -30.05
N ARG A 296 -15.72 -12.94 -30.45
CA ARG A 296 -14.89 -14.14 -30.65
C ARG A 296 -14.19 -14.62 -29.36
N SER A 297 -14.45 -14.02 -28.20
CA SER A 297 -13.77 -14.39 -26.95
C SER A 297 -13.98 -15.89 -26.64
N THR A 298 -12.92 -16.57 -26.20
CA THR A 298 -12.94 -18.02 -25.92
C THR A 298 -12.58 -18.29 -24.47
N THR A 299 -13.17 -19.34 -23.88
CA THR A 299 -12.86 -19.74 -22.50
C THR A 299 -11.38 -20.03 -22.31
N ALA A 300 -10.76 -20.74 -23.25
CA ALA A 300 -9.32 -21.05 -23.22
C ALA A 300 -8.46 -19.79 -23.31
N GLY A 301 -8.81 -18.83 -24.19
CA GLY A 301 -8.12 -17.55 -24.28
C GLY A 301 -8.22 -16.73 -23.01
N CYS A 302 -9.42 -16.60 -22.44
CA CYS A 302 -9.63 -15.89 -21.18
C CYS A 302 -8.86 -16.55 -20.02
N MET A 303 -8.93 -17.87 -19.85
CA MET A 303 -8.21 -18.58 -18.79
C MET A 303 -6.70 -18.45 -18.93
N ALA A 304 -6.16 -18.60 -20.15
CA ALA A 304 -4.73 -18.43 -20.41
C ALA A 304 -4.29 -16.99 -20.11
N GLY A 305 -5.10 -15.99 -20.49
CA GLY A 305 -4.87 -14.59 -20.16
C GLY A 305 -4.84 -14.32 -18.66
N MET A 306 -5.80 -14.87 -17.91
CA MET A 306 -5.87 -14.76 -16.45
C MET A 306 -4.60 -15.31 -15.79
N LEU A 307 -4.23 -16.54 -16.13
CA LEU A 307 -3.06 -17.21 -15.58
C LEU A 307 -1.75 -16.53 -16.00
N GLY A 308 -1.66 -16.08 -17.26
CA GLY A 308 -0.48 -15.42 -17.80
C GLY A 308 -0.25 -14.03 -17.20
N GLY A 309 -1.31 -13.23 -17.07
CA GLY A 309 -1.24 -11.91 -16.44
C GLY A 309 -0.88 -12.00 -14.96
N PHE A 310 -1.60 -12.84 -14.20
CA PHE A 310 -1.30 -13.07 -12.78
C PHE A 310 0.07 -13.71 -12.57
N GLY A 311 0.44 -14.70 -13.39
CA GLY A 311 1.72 -15.37 -13.30
C GLY A 311 2.90 -14.45 -13.59
N THR A 312 2.77 -13.54 -14.58
CA THR A 312 3.79 -12.54 -14.87
C THR A 312 3.94 -11.54 -13.72
N HIS A 313 2.82 -11.04 -13.21
CA HIS A 313 2.80 -10.15 -12.05
C HIS A 313 3.47 -10.80 -10.82
N LEU A 314 3.06 -12.03 -10.48
CA LEU A 314 3.62 -12.78 -9.37
C LEU A 314 5.11 -13.10 -9.58
N ALA A 315 5.53 -13.41 -10.81
CA ALA A 315 6.93 -13.65 -11.13
C ALA A 315 7.81 -12.41 -10.90
N MET A 316 7.32 -11.20 -11.17
CA MET A 316 8.06 -9.96 -10.92
C MET A 316 8.21 -9.66 -9.43
N TYR A 317 7.17 -9.92 -8.62
CA TYR A 317 7.24 -9.82 -7.16
C TYR A 317 8.16 -10.91 -6.56
N GLY A 318 8.05 -12.14 -7.07
CA GLY A 318 8.93 -13.25 -6.69
C GLY A 318 10.41 -12.99 -7.04
N ALA A 319 10.68 -12.44 -8.22
CA ALA A 319 12.02 -11.99 -8.62
C ALA A 319 12.56 -10.89 -7.69
N GLY A 320 11.68 -10.07 -7.13
CA GLY A 320 12.00 -9.05 -6.12
C GLY A 320 12.66 -9.63 -4.85
N ILE A 321 12.27 -10.84 -4.44
CA ILE A 321 12.92 -11.54 -3.32
C ILE A 321 14.40 -11.77 -3.63
N PHE A 322 14.72 -12.23 -4.84
CA PHE A 322 16.09 -12.55 -5.25
C PHE A 322 16.93 -11.30 -5.56
N ALA A 323 16.32 -10.28 -6.16
CA ALA A 323 17.03 -9.07 -6.60
C ALA A 323 17.17 -8.02 -5.49
N HIS A 324 16.17 -7.89 -4.62
CA HIS A 324 16.04 -6.80 -3.66
C HIS A 324 15.86 -7.27 -2.21
N GLY A 325 15.85 -8.58 -1.95
CA GLY A 325 15.71 -9.17 -0.62
C GLY A 325 14.32 -9.01 0.00
N SER A 326 13.32 -8.54 -0.76
CA SER A 326 11.96 -8.30 -0.26
C SER A 326 10.91 -8.61 -1.32
N PHE A 327 9.85 -9.30 -0.92
CA PHE A 327 8.72 -9.61 -1.81
C PHE A 327 7.98 -8.35 -2.28
N PHE A 328 7.80 -7.37 -1.39
CA PHE A 328 7.09 -6.12 -1.68
C PHE A 328 7.91 -5.12 -2.51
N ARG A 329 9.12 -5.51 -2.94
CA ARG A 329 9.97 -4.75 -3.84
C ARG A 329 10.09 -5.50 -5.17
N PRO A 330 9.11 -5.38 -6.07
CA PRO A 330 9.13 -6.11 -7.32
C PRO A 330 10.24 -5.62 -8.24
N VAL A 331 10.68 -6.50 -9.14
CA VAL A 331 11.58 -6.10 -10.23
C VAL A 331 10.79 -5.30 -11.25
N HIS A 332 11.20 -4.04 -11.47
CA HIS A 332 10.60 -3.18 -12.48
C HIS A 332 11.19 -3.45 -13.87
N LEU A 333 10.53 -4.28 -14.67
CA LEU A 333 10.90 -4.50 -16.07
C LEU A 333 10.63 -3.22 -16.87
N PHE A 334 11.64 -2.73 -17.58
CA PHE A 334 11.60 -1.48 -18.37
C PHE A 334 11.22 -0.22 -17.56
N GLY A 335 11.40 -0.25 -16.24
CA GLY A 335 10.99 0.85 -15.35
C GLY A 335 9.47 1.00 -15.20
N LEU A 336 8.70 -0.02 -15.62
CA LEU A 336 7.26 -0.07 -15.46
C LEU A 336 6.88 -0.83 -14.18
N ASP A 337 5.74 -0.46 -13.62
CA ASP A 337 5.14 -1.24 -12.55
C ASP A 337 4.69 -2.63 -13.06
N PRO A 338 4.75 -3.69 -12.23
CA PRO A 338 4.24 -5.01 -12.57
C PRO A 338 2.81 -5.03 -13.12
N ILE A 339 1.95 -4.05 -12.80
CA ILE A 339 0.61 -3.98 -13.37
C ILE A 339 0.61 -3.84 -14.88
N LEU A 340 1.43 -2.96 -15.46
CA LEU A 340 1.39 -2.67 -16.88
C LEU A 340 1.92 -3.85 -17.68
N VAL A 341 2.98 -4.48 -17.17
CA VAL A 341 3.56 -5.69 -17.76
C VAL A 341 2.56 -6.84 -17.65
N GLY A 342 1.95 -7.05 -16.49
CA GLY A 342 0.93 -8.08 -16.28
C GLY A 342 -0.28 -7.89 -17.19
N LEU A 343 -0.79 -6.66 -17.34
CA LEU A 343 -1.90 -6.33 -18.24
C LEU A 343 -1.54 -6.53 -19.70
N ALA A 344 -0.35 -6.11 -20.13
CA ALA A 344 0.13 -6.30 -21.50
C ALA A 344 0.29 -7.78 -21.84
N VAL A 345 0.84 -8.58 -20.93
CA VAL A 345 0.98 -10.03 -21.11
C VAL A 345 -0.39 -10.72 -21.10
N SER A 346 -1.28 -10.35 -20.18
CA SER A 346 -2.66 -10.83 -20.15
C SER A 346 -3.38 -10.55 -21.48
N PHE A 347 -3.22 -9.34 -22.02
CA PHE A 347 -3.76 -8.95 -23.32
C PHE A 347 -3.18 -9.78 -24.47
N LEU A 348 -1.86 -9.89 -24.54
CA LEU A 348 -1.19 -10.63 -25.60
C LEU A 348 -1.60 -12.10 -25.60
N ILE A 349 -1.58 -12.75 -24.43
CA ILE A 349 -1.96 -14.16 -24.30
C ILE A 349 -3.44 -14.35 -24.61
N THR A 350 -4.33 -13.50 -24.07
CA THR A 350 -5.77 -13.59 -24.36
C THR A 350 -6.01 -13.47 -25.86
N PHE A 351 -5.38 -12.51 -26.52
CA PHE A 351 -5.52 -12.28 -27.95
C PHE A 351 -5.00 -13.44 -28.79
N VAL A 352 -3.76 -13.90 -28.54
CA VAL A 352 -3.13 -14.98 -29.30
C VAL A 352 -3.88 -16.29 -29.12
N VAL A 353 -4.19 -16.68 -27.89
CA VAL A 353 -4.87 -17.94 -27.61
C VAL A 353 -6.30 -17.91 -28.16
N THR A 354 -7.03 -16.80 -28.02
CA THR A 354 -8.37 -16.66 -28.62
C THR A 354 -8.37 -16.83 -30.14
N ARG A 355 -7.28 -16.42 -30.82
CA ARG A 355 -7.13 -16.62 -32.26
C ARG A 355 -6.70 -18.03 -32.62
N ALA A 356 -5.90 -18.67 -31.77
CA ALA A 356 -5.43 -20.04 -31.95
C ALA A 356 -6.47 -21.11 -31.62
N THR A 357 -7.48 -20.79 -30.79
CA THR A 357 -8.52 -21.73 -30.38
C THR A 357 -9.80 -21.64 -31.24
N PRO A 358 -10.62 -22.71 -31.30
CA PRO A 358 -11.89 -22.70 -32.02
C PRO A 358 -12.81 -21.56 -31.55
N PRO A 359 -13.53 -20.90 -32.48
CA PRO A 359 -14.47 -19.84 -32.13
C PRO A 359 -15.63 -20.39 -31.29
N PRO A 360 -16.22 -19.56 -30.41
CA PRO A 360 -17.39 -19.95 -29.63
C PRO A 360 -18.60 -20.28 -30.53
N PRO A 361 -19.55 -21.11 -30.08
CA PRO A 361 -20.76 -21.43 -30.84
C PRO A 361 -21.54 -20.17 -31.22
N ALA A 362 -21.96 -20.08 -32.49
CA ALA A 362 -22.67 -18.90 -33.02
C ALA A 362 -23.91 -18.54 -32.21
N SER A 363 -24.64 -19.54 -31.69
CA SER A 363 -25.82 -19.34 -30.85
C SER A 363 -25.54 -18.60 -29.53
N GLN A 364 -24.35 -18.79 -28.95
CA GLN A 364 -23.94 -18.06 -27.74
C GLN A 364 -23.59 -16.61 -28.08
N VAL A 365 -22.82 -16.41 -29.16
CA VAL A 365 -22.41 -15.08 -29.60
C VAL A 365 -23.63 -14.23 -29.95
N GLU A 366 -24.57 -14.77 -30.71
CA GLU A 366 -25.80 -14.08 -31.09
C GLU A 366 -26.65 -13.71 -29.87
N ARG A 367 -26.78 -14.63 -28.90
CA ARG A 367 -27.54 -14.40 -27.67
C ARG A 367 -27.01 -13.23 -26.84
N TYR A 368 -25.69 -13.06 -26.76
CA TYR A 368 -25.07 -12.07 -25.86
C TYR A 368 -24.63 -10.77 -26.56
N PHE A 369 -24.27 -10.80 -27.83
CA PHE A 369 -23.74 -9.63 -28.55
C PHE A 369 -24.70 -9.02 -29.58
N TYR A 370 -25.60 -9.81 -30.16
CA TYR A 370 -26.37 -9.41 -31.34
C TYR A 370 -27.90 -9.45 -31.14
N ARG A 371 -28.37 -9.71 -29.91
CA ARG A 371 -29.79 -9.56 -29.61
C ARG A 371 -30.19 -8.08 -29.62
N ALA A 372 -30.95 -7.72 -30.66
CA ALA A 372 -31.76 -6.51 -30.77
C ALA A 372 -32.97 -6.54 -29.82
#